data_AF-A0A370IBF2-F1
#
_entry.id   AF-A0A370IBF2-F1
#
_cell.length_a   1.000
_cell.length_b   1.000
_cell.length_c   1.000
_cell.angle_alpha   90.00
_cell.angle_beta   90.00
_cell.angle_gamma   90.00
#
_symmetry.space_group_name_H-M   'P 1'
#
loop_
_entity.id
_entity.type
_entity.pdbx_description
1 polymer ?
#
loop_
_entity_poly.entity_id
_entity_poly.type
_entity_poly.pdbx_seq_one_letter_code
_entity_poly.pdbx_strand_id
1 'polypeptide(L)'
;MTVTRSAALFPGQGAYAGGALTAVRDRAEVREVLREIDEVAQRFSAGSVSAVLCAADAPGIDELLRTDPDLLQLAIYGTSVAAHRLALACGMRPDVLVGHSFGEVAALVCGGAYSVAAGAEIVCHRSAALRALGEIDGYQLALSADVAAVEQILLLIGDPRAVVAVENHAAQTVIAGPRGALDTAQAIAAALRIGATSLKSAYPFHSPILSEAAFDFAARIRHIPWQRPRVEVYSPILGRAYRDGDDLNVALAGHLARRVRFADALRALRIDTVVECGALDTLGRIARNVLGDAVRVAPLLEDSGLPQVVAGPTGSQRESVRLALAPGLAAEEFDRLWTACVERVAQLTISEFAAAVGPAVPDERPVLVATLEPEPTPAPIESPSRKELFQQLVVLYADALEYPPEVFDEDTDLEAELGVDSVKQTELLMRIGDAYELGPLPTDVKIGELNTLGRIADLIAAA
;
A
#
# COMPACT_ATOMS: atom_id res chain seq x y z
N MET A 1 19.52 -3.19 -26.08
CA MET A 1 19.75 -2.50 -24.79
C MET A 1 18.54 -2.78 -23.93
N THR A 2 18.69 -3.55 -22.85
CA THR A 2 17.63 -3.69 -21.84
C THR A 2 17.44 -2.33 -21.20
N VAL A 3 16.24 -1.76 -21.33
CA VAL A 3 15.89 -0.50 -20.66
C VAL A 3 15.91 -0.78 -19.17
N THR A 4 16.84 -0.15 -18.45
CA THR A 4 16.94 -0.27 -16.99
C THR A 4 15.76 0.43 -16.35
N ARG A 5 14.87 -0.32 -15.69
CA ARG A 5 13.72 0.26 -14.98
C ARG A 5 13.99 0.29 -13.48
N SER A 6 13.73 1.43 -12.86
CA SER A 6 13.94 1.69 -11.44
C SER A 6 12.61 1.83 -10.69
N ALA A 7 12.55 1.33 -9.45
CA ALA A 7 11.38 1.45 -8.59
C ALA A 7 11.74 2.00 -7.21
N ALA A 8 10.87 2.88 -6.69
CA ALA A 8 10.85 3.22 -5.27
C ALA A 8 9.76 2.40 -4.58
N LEU A 9 10.14 1.67 -3.53
CA LEU A 9 9.24 0.83 -2.75
C LEU A 9 8.90 1.51 -1.43
N PHE A 10 7.62 1.52 -1.06
CA PHE A 10 7.11 2.13 0.16
C PHE A 10 6.58 1.04 1.08
N PRO A 11 7.19 0.82 2.27
CA PRO A 11 6.78 -0.26 3.16
C PRO A 11 5.48 0.04 3.91
N GLY A 12 4.80 -1.03 4.33
CA GLY A 12 3.55 -0.97 5.08
C GLY A 12 3.75 -1.08 6.60
N GLN A 13 2.73 -1.61 7.29
CA GLN A 13 2.77 -1.88 8.74
C GLN A 13 4.02 -2.69 9.13
N GLY A 14 4.61 -2.33 10.27
CA GLY A 14 5.81 -2.99 10.81
C GLY A 14 7.12 -2.30 10.45
N ALA A 15 7.13 -1.37 9.50
CA ALA A 15 8.35 -0.68 9.04
C ALA A 15 8.69 0.60 9.85
N TYR A 16 8.30 0.63 11.12
CA TYR A 16 8.65 1.72 12.03
C TYR A 16 9.99 1.44 12.71
N ALA A 17 10.86 2.45 12.74
CA ALA A 17 12.01 2.49 13.63
C ALA A 17 12.06 3.87 14.31
N GLY A 18 12.06 3.87 15.63
CA GLY A 18 12.18 5.10 16.42
C GLY A 18 13.50 5.81 16.13
N GLY A 19 13.45 7.14 15.99
CA GLY A 19 14.65 7.92 15.70
C GLY A 19 15.23 7.76 14.28
N ALA A 20 14.53 7.08 13.35
CA ALA A 20 15.02 6.80 11.99
C ALA A 20 15.46 8.04 11.19
N LEU A 21 14.94 9.22 11.52
CA LEU A 21 15.26 10.48 10.84
C LEU A 21 16.22 11.37 11.65
N THR A 22 16.69 10.93 12.82
CA THR A 22 17.53 11.75 13.72
C THR A 22 18.76 12.33 13.02
N ALA A 23 19.46 11.52 12.21
CA ALA A 23 20.67 11.93 11.50
C ALA A 23 20.41 12.94 10.36
N VAL A 24 19.18 12.99 9.85
CA VAL A 24 18.79 13.81 8.68
C VAL A 24 17.73 14.86 9.03
N ARG A 25 17.40 15.04 10.32
CA ARG A 25 16.34 15.94 10.79
C ARG A 25 16.54 17.40 10.39
N ASP A 26 17.79 17.82 10.20
CA ASP A 26 18.17 19.18 9.82
C ASP A 26 18.15 19.41 8.29
N ARG A 27 17.77 18.41 7.50
CA ARG A 27 17.51 18.56 6.07
C ARG A 27 16.17 19.25 5.86
N ALA A 28 16.13 20.23 4.94
CA ALA A 28 14.92 21.01 4.69
C ALA A 28 13.77 20.11 4.23
N GLU A 29 14.09 19.14 3.38
CA GLU A 29 13.19 18.13 2.83
C GLU A 29 12.51 17.30 3.93
N VAL A 30 13.22 17.02 5.02
CA VAL A 30 12.71 16.27 6.17
C VAL A 30 11.88 17.18 7.07
N ARG A 31 12.38 18.38 7.40
CA ARG A 31 11.65 19.34 8.25
C ARG A 31 10.30 19.73 7.67
N GLU A 32 10.23 19.96 6.36
CA GLU A 32 8.99 20.35 5.69
C GLU A 32 7.94 19.24 5.78
N VAL A 33 8.32 18.00 5.47
CA VAL A 33 7.43 16.83 5.59
C VAL A 33 6.95 16.66 7.02
N LEU A 34 7.85 16.68 8.00
CA LEU A 34 7.49 16.47 9.40
C LEU A 34 6.60 17.58 9.94
N ARG A 35 6.84 18.84 9.54
CA ARG A 35 5.98 19.97 9.92
C ARG A 35 4.55 19.79 9.42
N GLU A 36 4.37 19.48 8.14
CA GLU A 36 3.04 19.27 7.56
C GLU A 36 2.29 18.11 8.25
N ILE A 37 3.01 17.02 8.56
CA ILE A 37 2.43 15.86 9.22
C ILE A 37 2.07 16.18 10.68
N ASP A 38 2.93 16.86 11.43
CA ASP A 38 2.66 17.25 12.82
C ASP A 38 1.46 18.22 12.92
N GLU A 39 1.32 19.15 11.97
CA GLU A 39 0.15 20.05 11.87
C GLU A 39 -1.16 19.27 11.62
N VAL A 40 -1.11 18.16 10.90
CA VAL A 40 -2.27 17.26 10.74
C VAL A 40 -2.49 16.45 12.01
N ALA A 41 -1.44 15.82 12.54
CA ALA A 41 -1.51 14.99 13.74
C ALA A 41 -2.15 15.75 14.92
N GLN A 42 -1.76 17.01 15.13
CA GLN A 42 -2.32 17.88 16.15
C GLN A 42 -3.84 18.10 15.99
N ARG A 43 -4.34 18.27 14.75
CA ARG A 43 -5.77 18.43 14.47
C ARG A 43 -6.58 17.18 14.80
N PHE A 44 -5.96 16.00 14.71
CA PHE A 44 -6.55 14.70 15.04
C PHE A 44 -6.23 14.23 16.47
N SER A 45 -5.62 15.09 17.29
CA SER A 45 -5.20 14.76 18.67
C SER A 45 -4.22 13.57 18.77
N ALA A 46 -3.46 13.31 17.72
CA ALA A 46 -2.35 12.35 17.74
C ALA A 46 -1.07 12.99 18.29
N GLY A 47 -0.13 12.17 18.76
CA GLY A 47 1.18 12.65 19.20
C GLY A 47 2.03 13.28 18.09
N SER A 48 3.19 13.83 18.46
CA SER A 48 4.12 14.43 17.50
C SER A 48 4.93 13.35 16.78
N VAL A 49 4.80 13.31 15.45
CA VAL A 49 5.54 12.41 14.57
C VAL A 49 7.01 12.78 14.53
N SER A 50 7.32 14.09 14.51
CA SER A 50 8.72 14.53 14.57
C SER A 50 9.42 14.11 15.86
N ALA A 51 8.70 14.10 17.00
CA ALA A 51 9.26 13.65 18.28
C ALA A 51 9.67 12.17 18.24
N VAL A 52 8.86 11.28 17.65
CA VAL A 52 9.19 9.84 17.58
C VAL A 52 10.20 9.49 16.48
N LEU A 53 10.28 10.29 15.42
CA LEU A 53 11.21 10.02 14.31
C LEU A 53 12.59 10.69 14.46
N CYS A 54 12.72 11.71 15.31
CA CYS A 54 13.96 12.49 15.45
C CYS A 54 14.58 12.46 16.87
N ALA A 55 13.99 11.71 17.80
CA ALA A 55 14.54 11.49 19.13
C ALA A 55 15.25 10.13 19.23
N ALA A 56 16.39 10.11 19.95
CA ALA A 56 17.19 8.90 20.13
C ALA A 56 16.55 7.89 21.11
N ASP A 57 15.68 8.38 22.00
CA ASP A 57 14.94 7.62 23.02
C ASP A 57 13.48 7.39 22.61
N ALA A 58 13.20 7.40 21.31
CA ALA A 58 11.86 7.18 20.79
C ALA A 58 11.29 5.81 21.20
N PRO A 59 9.97 5.73 21.50
CA PRO A 59 9.33 4.49 21.89
C PRO A 59 9.42 3.45 20.77
N GLY A 60 9.51 2.18 21.18
CA GLY A 60 9.53 1.04 20.25
C GLY A 60 8.17 0.76 19.62
N ILE A 61 8.15 -0.08 18.57
CA ILE A 61 6.91 -0.43 17.85
C ILE A 61 5.84 -1.04 18.77
N ASP A 62 6.22 -1.92 19.69
CA ASP A 62 5.28 -2.60 20.61
C ASP A 62 4.64 -1.62 21.59
N GLU A 63 5.38 -0.60 21.99
CA GLU A 63 4.87 0.44 22.88
C GLU A 63 3.84 1.30 22.15
N LEU A 64 4.20 1.85 20.99
CA LEU A 64 3.28 2.68 20.20
C LEU A 64 2.05 1.92 19.73
N LEU A 65 2.19 0.65 19.34
CA LEU A 65 1.04 -0.18 18.97
C LEU A 65 0.02 -0.33 20.12
N ARG A 66 0.46 -0.21 21.37
CA ARG A 66 -0.40 -0.27 22.55
C ARG A 66 -0.90 1.11 22.99
N THR A 67 -0.09 2.16 22.86
CA THR A 67 -0.39 3.48 23.44
C THR A 67 -0.94 4.47 22.43
N ASP A 68 -0.43 4.47 21.20
CA ASP A 68 -0.81 5.42 20.15
C ASP A 68 -0.61 4.79 18.74
N PRO A 69 -1.53 3.90 18.30
CA PRO A 69 -1.47 3.29 16.97
C PRO A 69 -1.59 4.28 15.81
N ASP A 70 -2.23 5.44 16.06
CA ASP A 70 -2.42 6.50 15.07
C ASP A 70 -1.06 7.17 14.81
N LEU A 71 -0.31 7.51 15.87
CA LEU A 71 1.05 8.02 15.79
C LEU A 71 2.00 7.02 15.12
N LEU A 72 1.89 5.72 15.40
CA LEU A 72 2.69 4.69 14.75
C LEU A 72 2.53 4.71 13.23
N GLN A 73 1.28 4.77 12.74
CA GLN A 73 1.01 4.79 11.30
C GLN A 73 1.48 6.08 10.64
N LEU A 74 1.25 7.22 11.29
CA LEU A 74 1.76 8.51 10.81
C LEU A 74 3.28 8.54 10.76
N ALA A 75 3.97 7.89 11.70
CA ALA A 75 5.43 7.78 11.73
C ALA A 75 5.96 6.91 10.57
N ILE A 76 5.30 5.79 10.25
CA ILE A 76 5.66 4.95 9.08
C ILE A 76 5.46 5.75 7.78
N TYR A 77 4.32 6.43 7.65
CA TYR A 77 4.01 7.29 6.52
C TYR A 77 5.03 8.42 6.37
N GLY A 78 5.30 9.16 7.44
CA GLY A 78 6.23 10.29 7.46
C GLY A 78 7.66 9.90 7.14
N THR A 79 8.11 8.75 7.66
CA THR A 79 9.41 8.15 7.30
C THR A 79 9.50 7.93 5.80
N SER A 80 8.50 7.31 5.20
CA SER A 80 8.51 6.94 3.78
C SER A 80 8.49 8.16 2.86
N VAL A 81 7.69 9.18 3.20
CA VAL A 81 7.63 10.44 2.43
C VAL A 81 8.93 11.23 2.58
N ALA A 82 9.48 11.35 3.80
CA ALA A 82 10.74 12.04 4.04
C ALA A 82 11.92 11.37 3.33
N ALA A 83 11.97 10.03 3.38
CA ALA A 83 12.93 9.21 2.66
C ALA A 83 12.87 9.51 1.15
N HIS A 84 11.68 9.43 0.55
CA HIS A 84 11.53 9.71 -0.86
C HIS A 84 11.96 11.15 -1.25
N ARG A 85 11.62 12.16 -0.44
CA ARG A 85 12.04 13.56 -0.69
C ARG A 85 13.56 13.71 -0.65
N LEU A 86 14.23 13.08 0.32
CA LEU A 86 15.70 13.04 0.39
C LEU A 86 16.30 12.37 -0.84
N ALA A 87 15.75 11.23 -1.26
CA ALA A 87 16.23 10.51 -2.43
C ALA A 87 16.12 11.37 -3.71
N LEU A 88 14.99 12.05 -3.91
CA LEU A 88 14.81 12.98 -5.04
C LEU A 88 15.80 14.15 -5.00
N ALA A 89 16.06 14.72 -3.80
CA ALA A 89 17.03 15.79 -3.61
C ALA A 89 18.47 15.34 -3.89
N CYS A 90 18.76 14.06 -3.65
CA CYS A 90 20.02 13.41 -4.05
C CYS A 90 20.05 12.98 -5.53
N GLY A 91 19.04 13.33 -6.33
CA GLY A 91 19.03 13.11 -7.78
C GLY A 91 18.32 11.82 -8.24
N MET A 92 17.78 11.00 -7.34
CA MET A 92 17.00 9.81 -7.73
C MET A 92 15.77 10.21 -8.54
N ARG A 93 15.44 9.46 -9.59
CA ARG A 93 14.21 9.61 -10.38
C ARG A 93 13.64 8.21 -10.67
N PRO A 94 12.81 7.65 -9.78
CA PRO A 94 12.25 6.32 -10.00
C PRO A 94 11.25 6.33 -11.16
N ASP A 95 11.26 5.27 -11.99
CA ASP A 95 10.32 5.12 -13.10
C ASP A 95 8.92 4.70 -12.62
N VAL A 96 8.86 3.98 -11.49
CA VAL A 96 7.62 3.51 -10.88
C VAL A 96 7.70 3.55 -9.36
N LEU A 97 6.58 3.87 -8.72
CA LEU A 97 6.39 3.81 -7.28
C LEU A 97 5.50 2.61 -6.93
N VAL A 98 5.88 1.84 -5.92
CA VAL A 98 5.11 0.67 -5.49
C VAL A 98 4.95 0.69 -3.99
N GLY A 99 3.72 0.78 -3.51
CA GLY A 99 3.42 0.66 -2.08
C GLY A 99 3.09 -0.77 -1.69
N HIS A 100 3.65 -1.25 -0.59
CA HIS A 100 3.24 -2.51 0.02
C HIS A 100 2.14 -2.23 1.05
N SER A 101 0.92 -2.68 0.77
CA SER A 101 -0.23 -2.48 1.67
C SER A 101 -0.41 -0.98 1.99
N PHE A 102 -0.34 -0.61 3.28
CA PHE A 102 -0.39 0.77 3.77
C PHE A 102 0.61 1.72 3.11
N GLY A 103 1.75 1.21 2.62
CA GLY A 103 2.72 1.99 1.87
C GLY A 103 2.17 2.61 0.59
N GLU A 104 1.04 2.14 0.06
CA GLU A 104 0.37 2.76 -1.11
C GLU A 104 -0.06 4.20 -0.85
N VAL A 105 -0.40 4.56 0.39
CA VAL A 105 -0.69 5.96 0.75
C VAL A 105 0.53 6.84 0.50
N ALA A 106 1.71 6.41 0.97
CA ALA A 106 2.96 7.14 0.74
C ALA A 106 3.35 7.15 -0.75
N ALA A 107 3.14 6.04 -1.47
CA ALA A 107 3.42 5.96 -2.89
C ALA A 107 2.57 6.94 -3.72
N LEU A 108 1.27 7.05 -3.42
CA LEU A 108 0.37 8.00 -4.10
C LEU A 108 0.72 9.46 -3.78
N VAL A 109 1.07 9.78 -2.54
CA VAL A 109 1.56 11.12 -2.15
C VAL A 109 2.87 11.45 -2.87
N CYS A 110 3.81 10.50 -2.90
CA CYS A 110 5.11 10.67 -3.54
C CYS A 110 5.01 10.73 -5.07
N GLY A 111 4.03 10.04 -5.65
CA GLY A 111 3.63 10.14 -7.04
C GLY A 111 2.91 11.46 -7.38
N GLY A 112 2.55 12.24 -6.37
CA GLY A 112 1.93 13.55 -6.52
C GLY A 112 0.40 13.53 -6.65
N ALA A 113 -0.25 12.41 -6.34
CA ALA A 113 -1.71 12.32 -6.35
C ALA A 113 -2.35 13.09 -5.19
N TYR A 114 -1.68 13.09 -4.03
CA TYR A 114 -2.08 13.82 -2.83
C TYR A 114 -0.94 14.71 -2.33
N SER A 115 -1.28 15.76 -1.57
CA SER A 115 -0.29 16.50 -0.78
C SER A 115 0.18 15.69 0.42
N VAL A 116 1.29 16.10 1.06
CA VAL A 116 1.79 15.44 2.27
C VAL A 116 0.77 15.54 3.40
N ALA A 117 0.18 16.72 3.59
CA ALA A 117 -0.90 16.94 4.56
C ALA A 117 -2.14 16.08 4.26
N ALA A 118 -2.57 15.97 3.00
CA ALA A 118 -3.71 15.13 2.62
C ALA A 118 -3.45 13.64 2.89
N GLY A 119 -2.24 13.15 2.59
CA GLY A 119 -1.86 11.78 2.94
C GLY A 119 -1.88 11.51 4.44
N ALA A 120 -1.42 12.46 5.27
CA ALA A 120 -1.54 12.33 6.72
C ALA A 120 -3.00 12.34 7.18
N GLU A 121 -3.86 13.16 6.58
CA GLU A 121 -5.31 13.19 6.87
C GLU A 121 -5.97 11.85 6.52
N ILE A 122 -5.61 11.25 5.39
CA ILE A 122 -6.02 9.90 4.99
C ILE A 122 -5.60 8.86 6.04
N VAL A 123 -4.35 8.91 6.53
CA VAL A 123 -3.87 8.00 7.57
C VAL A 123 -4.66 8.17 8.87
N CYS A 124 -4.96 9.40 9.30
CA CYS A 124 -5.79 9.66 10.47
C CYS A 124 -7.20 9.10 10.31
N HIS A 125 -7.84 9.31 9.16
CA HIS A 125 -9.17 8.78 8.88
C HIS A 125 -9.20 7.25 8.80
N ARG A 126 -8.15 6.63 8.23
CA ARG A 126 -7.97 5.17 8.23
C ARG A 126 -7.96 4.64 9.66
N SER A 127 -7.16 5.25 10.53
CA SER A 127 -7.08 4.83 11.94
C SER A 127 -8.39 5.06 12.69
N ALA A 128 -9.09 6.17 12.44
CA ALA A 128 -10.40 6.42 13.02
C ALA A 128 -11.44 5.35 12.62
N ALA A 129 -11.47 4.94 11.34
CA ALA A 129 -12.36 3.89 10.86
C ALA A 129 -12.06 2.53 11.49
N LEU A 130 -10.77 2.18 11.63
CA LEU A 130 -10.36 0.95 12.31
C LEU A 130 -10.72 0.95 13.80
N ARG A 131 -10.59 2.10 14.48
CA ARG A 131 -11.00 2.24 15.89
C ARG A 131 -12.51 2.12 16.07
N ALA A 132 -13.29 2.55 15.09
CA ALA A 132 -14.76 2.46 15.14
C ALA A 132 -15.27 1.00 15.17
N LEU A 133 -14.50 0.03 14.66
CA LEU A 133 -14.85 -1.40 14.73
C LEU A 133 -14.81 -1.97 16.16
N GLY A 134 -14.13 -1.31 17.10
CA GLY A 134 -13.92 -1.84 18.45
C GLY A 134 -12.97 -3.04 18.46
N GLU A 135 -13.18 -3.97 19.40
CA GLU A 135 -12.35 -5.15 19.56
C GLU A 135 -12.64 -6.19 18.47
N ILE A 136 -11.58 -6.64 17.78
CA ILE A 136 -11.66 -7.68 16.77
C ILE A 136 -10.87 -8.90 17.26
N ASP A 137 -11.52 -10.06 17.26
CA ASP A 137 -10.84 -11.33 17.55
C ASP A 137 -10.26 -11.96 16.28
N GLY A 138 -9.13 -11.40 15.82
CA GLY A 138 -8.41 -11.87 14.64
C GLY A 138 -6.98 -11.38 14.62
N TYR A 139 -6.15 -11.98 13.77
CA TYR A 139 -4.76 -11.57 13.60
C TYR A 139 -4.26 -11.90 12.19
N GLN A 140 -2.95 -11.73 11.96
CA GLN A 140 -2.30 -12.14 10.72
C GLN A 140 -1.17 -13.12 11.04
N LEU A 141 -1.05 -14.18 10.24
CA LEU A 141 -0.06 -15.23 10.39
C LEU A 141 0.76 -15.34 9.11
N ALA A 142 2.07 -15.14 9.21
CA ALA A 142 3.01 -15.42 8.12
C ALA A 142 3.38 -16.91 8.13
N LEU A 143 3.24 -17.55 6.98
CA LEU A 143 3.58 -18.95 6.73
C LEU A 143 4.74 -19.04 5.74
N SER A 144 5.75 -19.85 6.06
CA SER A 144 6.89 -20.16 5.20
C SER A 144 6.51 -21.17 4.11
N ALA A 145 5.53 -20.81 3.29
CA ALA A 145 4.98 -21.65 2.22
C ALA A 145 4.47 -20.78 1.06
N ASP A 146 4.35 -21.40 -0.13
CA ASP A 146 3.70 -20.78 -1.27
C ASP A 146 2.19 -20.64 -1.06
N VAL A 147 1.57 -19.82 -1.92
CA VAL A 147 0.14 -19.55 -1.93
C VAL A 147 -0.70 -20.82 -2.05
N ALA A 148 -0.30 -21.76 -2.94
CA ALA A 148 -1.12 -22.91 -3.26
C ALA A 148 -1.23 -23.85 -2.04
N ALA A 149 -0.11 -24.09 -1.35
CA ALA A 149 -0.08 -24.86 -0.11
C ALA A 149 -0.89 -24.18 1.00
N VAL A 150 -0.81 -22.86 1.12
CA VAL A 150 -1.57 -22.10 2.11
C VAL A 150 -3.08 -22.12 1.82
N GLU A 151 -3.48 -22.01 0.55
CA GLU A 151 -4.89 -22.12 0.15
C GLU A 151 -5.45 -23.52 0.48
N GLN A 152 -4.66 -24.59 0.36
CA GLN A 152 -5.08 -25.92 0.84
C GLN A 152 -5.29 -25.97 2.36
N ILE A 153 -4.44 -25.30 3.16
CA ILE A 153 -4.63 -25.20 4.61
C ILE A 153 -5.94 -24.47 4.93
N LEU A 154 -6.22 -23.35 4.25
CA LEU A 154 -7.45 -22.58 4.45
C LEU A 154 -8.70 -23.37 4.03
N LEU A 155 -8.63 -24.12 2.93
CA LEU A 155 -9.73 -25.02 2.50
C LEU A 155 -10.03 -26.09 3.53
N LEU A 156 -9.02 -26.67 4.19
CA LEU A 156 -9.21 -27.65 5.27
C LEU A 156 -9.87 -27.04 6.51
N ILE A 157 -9.61 -25.76 6.79
CA ILE A 157 -10.21 -25.03 7.92
C ILE A 157 -11.67 -24.69 7.60
N GLY A 158 -11.97 -24.29 6.36
CA GLY A 158 -13.33 -24.04 5.88
C GLY A 158 -13.99 -22.77 6.44
N ASP A 159 -13.24 -21.87 7.09
CA ASP A 159 -13.76 -20.55 7.51
C ASP A 159 -13.56 -19.53 6.39
N PRO A 160 -14.64 -19.01 5.76
CA PRO A 160 -14.53 -18.07 4.63
C PRO A 160 -13.91 -16.72 5.00
N ARG A 161 -13.77 -16.41 6.30
CA ARG A 161 -13.12 -15.18 6.78
C ARG A 161 -11.61 -15.33 6.94
N ALA A 162 -11.09 -16.55 6.89
CA ALA A 162 -9.65 -16.82 6.88
C ALA A 162 -9.14 -16.84 5.43
N VAL A 163 -8.38 -15.82 5.05
CA VAL A 163 -7.99 -15.58 3.66
C VAL A 163 -6.49 -15.39 3.51
N VAL A 164 -5.98 -15.56 2.29
CA VAL A 164 -4.64 -15.08 1.94
C VAL A 164 -4.67 -13.55 1.87
N ALA A 165 -3.93 -12.92 2.77
CA ALA A 165 -3.81 -11.48 2.92
C ALA A 165 -2.71 -10.90 2.03
N VAL A 166 -1.52 -11.52 2.02
CA VAL A 166 -0.34 -11.00 1.33
C VAL A 166 0.48 -12.13 0.69
N GLU A 167 0.90 -11.91 -0.55
CA GLU A 167 1.84 -12.77 -1.28
C GLU A 167 3.18 -12.05 -1.44
N ASN A 168 4.12 -12.30 -0.53
CA ASN A 168 5.40 -11.59 -0.51
C ASN A 168 6.40 -12.20 -1.50
N HIS A 169 6.58 -13.51 -1.48
CA HIS A 169 7.43 -14.25 -2.43
C HIS A 169 7.05 -15.73 -2.44
N ALA A 170 7.68 -16.52 -3.32
CA ALA A 170 7.34 -17.94 -3.54
C ALA A 170 7.49 -18.86 -2.31
N ALA A 171 8.03 -18.36 -1.19
CA ALA A 171 8.23 -19.13 0.04
C ALA A 171 7.64 -18.43 1.27
N GLN A 172 6.85 -17.36 1.08
CA GLN A 172 6.21 -16.64 2.19
C GLN A 172 4.87 -16.06 1.77
N THR A 173 3.85 -16.50 2.48
CA THR A 173 2.45 -16.07 2.32
C THR A 173 1.90 -15.66 3.68
N VAL A 174 1.17 -14.56 3.76
CA VAL A 174 0.48 -14.12 4.98
C VAL A 174 -0.99 -14.42 4.85
N ILE A 175 -1.57 -15.03 5.88
CA ILE A 175 -3.02 -15.19 6.03
C ILE A 175 -3.56 -14.25 7.10
N ALA A 176 -4.83 -13.88 6.98
CA ALA A 176 -5.54 -13.05 7.95
C ALA A 176 -6.93 -13.64 8.20
N GLY A 177 -7.42 -13.55 9.43
CA GLY A 177 -8.72 -14.13 9.77
C GLY A 177 -8.99 -14.17 11.27
N PRO A 178 -10.10 -14.84 11.65
CA PRO A 178 -10.48 -15.01 13.05
C PRO A 178 -9.42 -15.82 13.83
N ARG A 179 -9.26 -15.53 15.12
CA ARG A 179 -8.24 -16.21 15.96
C ARG A 179 -8.35 -17.72 15.92
N GLY A 180 -9.54 -18.29 16.12
CA GLY A 180 -9.73 -19.74 16.11
C GLY A 180 -9.34 -20.42 14.79
N ALA A 181 -9.61 -19.77 13.65
CA ALA A 181 -9.23 -20.28 12.34
C ALA A 181 -7.71 -20.24 12.15
N LEU A 182 -7.06 -19.14 12.55
CA LEU A 182 -5.61 -19.00 12.42
C LEU A 182 -4.83 -19.87 13.41
N ASP A 183 -5.35 -20.10 14.61
CA ASP A 183 -4.76 -21.04 15.57
C ASP A 183 -4.80 -22.48 15.02
N THR A 184 -5.89 -22.83 14.33
CA THR A 184 -6.00 -24.10 13.60
C THR A 184 -5.00 -24.16 12.44
N ALA A 185 -4.86 -23.08 11.66
CA ALA A 185 -3.86 -22.98 10.60
C ALA A 185 -2.44 -23.16 11.14
N GLN A 186 -2.12 -22.56 12.29
CA GLN A 186 -0.84 -22.70 12.96
C GLN A 186 -0.58 -24.15 13.41
N ALA A 187 -1.58 -24.83 13.95
CA ALA A 187 -1.47 -26.24 14.33
C ALA A 187 -1.22 -27.15 13.12
N ILE A 188 -1.93 -26.92 12.00
CA ILE A 188 -1.72 -27.64 10.74
C ILE A 188 -0.30 -27.36 10.21
N ALA A 189 0.11 -26.10 10.16
CA ALA A 189 1.45 -25.70 9.72
C ALA A 189 2.53 -26.40 10.55
N ALA A 190 2.38 -26.45 11.88
CA ALA A 190 3.31 -27.14 12.76
C ALA A 190 3.39 -28.65 12.46
N ALA A 191 2.25 -29.31 12.23
CA ALA A 191 2.20 -30.73 11.83
C ALA A 191 2.89 -30.99 10.48
N LEU A 192 2.79 -30.04 9.55
CA LEU A 192 3.43 -30.07 8.23
C LEU A 192 4.88 -29.55 8.24
N ARG A 193 5.40 -29.11 9.39
CA ARG A 193 6.73 -28.48 9.55
C ARG A 193 6.91 -27.22 8.69
N ILE A 194 5.82 -26.48 8.47
CA ILE A 194 5.82 -25.16 7.85
C ILE A 194 6.06 -24.13 8.95
N GLY A 195 7.03 -23.23 8.73
CA GLY A 195 7.29 -22.12 9.64
C GLY A 195 6.08 -21.19 9.74
N ALA A 196 5.71 -20.79 10.96
CA ALA A 196 4.55 -19.93 11.21
C ALA A 196 4.93 -18.83 12.20
N THR A 197 4.59 -17.57 11.90
CA THR A 197 4.92 -16.41 12.74
C THR A 197 3.76 -15.43 12.78
N SER A 198 3.20 -15.19 13.98
CA SER A 198 2.17 -14.17 14.17
C SER A 198 2.76 -12.80 13.91
N LEU A 199 2.11 -11.99 13.08
CA LEU A 199 2.51 -10.63 12.83
C LEU A 199 2.04 -9.70 13.95
N LYS A 200 2.87 -8.71 14.27
CA LYS A 200 2.56 -7.66 15.24
C LYS A 200 1.67 -6.60 14.57
N SER A 201 0.39 -6.91 14.45
CA SER A 201 -0.63 -6.03 13.88
C SER A 201 -1.84 -5.98 14.81
N ALA A 202 -2.44 -4.80 14.96
CA ALA A 202 -3.66 -4.62 15.75
C ALA A 202 -4.91 -5.20 15.07
N TYR A 203 -4.86 -5.40 13.75
CA TYR A 203 -6.01 -5.82 12.95
C TYR A 203 -5.63 -6.90 11.93
N PRO A 204 -6.56 -7.81 11.58
CA PRO A 204 -6.38 -8.77 10.50
C PRO A 204 -6.50 -8.09 9.12
N PHE A 205 -5.51 -7.28 8.73
CA PHE A 205 -5.53 -6.56 7.45
C PHE A 205 -5.62 -7.48 6.24
N HIS A 206 -6.21 -6.95 5.16
CA HIS A 206 -6.46 -7.66 3.91
C HIS A 206 -7.38 -8.86 4.09
N SER A 207 -8.42 -8.69 4.92
CA SER A 207 -9.44 -9.71 5.14
C SER A 207 -10.86 -9.11 5.10
N PRO A 208 -11.88 -9.93 4.81
CA PRO A 208 -13.28 -9.50 4.84
C PRO A 208 -13.75 -8.94 6.19
N ILE A 209 -13.04 -9.26 7.28
CA ILE A 209 -13.34 -8.76 8.63
C ILE A 209 -13.29 -7.22 8.67
N LEU A 210 -12.48 -6.59 7.82
CA LEU A 210 -12.33 -5.13 7.80
C LEU A 210 -13.21 -4.42 6.76
N SER A 211 -14.20 -5.11 6.17
CA SER A 211 -15.06 -4.53 5.11
C SER A 211 -15.86 -3.33 5.61
N GLU A 212 -16.39 -3.39 6.84
CA GLU A 212 -17.11 -2.26 7.45
C GLU A 212 -16.19 -1.04 7.66
N ALA A 213 -14.96 -1.26 8.15
CA ALA A 213 -13.98 -0.18 8.25
C ALA A 213 -13.57 0.35 6.88
N ALA A 214 -13.51 -0.48 5.84
CA ALA A 214 -13.24 -0.01 4.48
C ALA A 214 -14.34 0.94 3.99
N PHE A 215 -15.62 0.61 4.22
CA PHE A 215 -16.74 1.48 3.86
C PHE A 215 -16.72 2.81 4.63
N ASP A 216 -16.56 2.75 5.95
CA ASP A 216 -16.46 3.95 6.79
C ASP A 216 -15.23 4.80 6.41
N PHE A 217 -14.10 4.16 6.14
CA PHE A 217 -12.90 4.84 5.69
C PHE A 217 -13.12 5.56 4.35
N ALA A 218 -13.72 4.91 3.35
CA ALA A 218 -14.07 5.54 2.07
C ALA A 218 -14.95 6.78 2.27
N ALA A 219 -15.99 6.66 3.09
CA ALA A 219 -16.88 7.77 3.41
C ALA A 219 -16.15 8.94 4.10
N ARG A 220 -15.17 8.64 4.95
CA ARG A 220 -14.35 9.65 5.66
C ARG A 220 -13.38 10.39 4.75
N ILE A 221 -12.87 9.80 3.67
CA ILE A 221 -11.86 10.44 2.81
C ILE A 221 -12.40 10.94 1.47
N ARG A 222 -13.68 10.72 1.17
CA ARG A 222 -14.30 11.13 -0.10
C ARG A 222 -14.11 12.61 -0.45
N HIS A 223 -13.97 13.48 0.54
CA HIS A 223 -13.80 14.93 0.36
C HIS A 223 -12.36 15.34 0.06
N ILE A 224 -11.39 14.44 0.24
CA ILE A 224 -9.97 14.75 0.06
C ILE A 224 -9.68 14.80 -1.44
N PRO A 225 -9.27 15.97 -1.97
CA PRO A 225 -9.01 16.11 -3.38
C PRO A 225 -7.75 15.34 -3.77
N TRP A 226 -7.79 14.75 -4.95
CA TRP A 226 -6.65 14.09 -5.56
C TRP A 226 -6.49 14.52 -7.01
N GLN A 227 -5.31 14.29 -7.55
CA GLN A 227 -4.99 14.50 -8.96
C GLN A 227 -4.27 13.28 -9.51
N ARG A 228 -4.15 13.20 -10.83
CA ARG A 228 -3.40 12.14 -11.49
C ARG A 228 -1.96 12.09 -10.97
N PRO A 229 -1.43 10.89 -10.61
CA PRO A 229 -0.01 10.73 -10.30
C PRO A 229 0.89 11.19 -11.48
N ARG A 230 1.93 11.96 -11.16
CA ARG A 230 2.96 12.43 -12.10
C ARG A 230 4.02 11.38 -12.40
N VAL A 231 4.23 10.46 -11.46
CA VAL A 231 5.05 9.26 -11.60
C VAL A 231 4.11 8.06 -11.56
N GLU A 232 4.38 7.04 -12.36
CA GLU A 232 3.58 5.81 -12.36
C GLU A 232 3.54 5.22 -10.94
N VAL A 233 2.33 4.95 -10.43
CA VAL A 233 2.13 4.25 -9.16
C VAL A 233 1.49 2.91 -9.47
N TYR A 234 2.19 1.82 -9.20
CA TYR A 234 1.69 0.46 -9.38
C TYR A 234 1.13 -0.07 -8.06
N SER A 235 -0.14 -0.49 -8.08
CA SER A 235 -0.80 -1.09 -6.92
C SER A 235 -0.68 -2.62 -6.97
N PRO A 236 -0.01 -3.25 -5.99
CA PRO A 236 -0.03 -4.71 -5.83
C PRO A 236 -1.41 -5.25 -5.44
N ILE A 237 -2.33 -4.39 -5.00
CA ILE A 237 -3.69 -4.76 -4.62
C ILE A 237 -4.60 -4.80 -5.86
N LEU A 238 -4.47 -3.80 -6.74
CA LEU A 238 -5.19 -3.79 -8.02
C LEU A 238 -4.53 -4.68 -9.08
N GLY A 239 -3.25 -5.02 -8.91
CA GLY A 239 -2.46 -5.78 -9.89
C GLY A 239 -2.15 -4.97 -11.15
N ARG A 240 -2.19 -3.64 -11.07
CA ARG A 240 -1.93 -2.70 -12.17
C ARG A 240 -1.55 -1.32 -11.65
N ALA A 241 -1.08 -0.46 -12.55
CA ALA A 241 -0.97 0.97 -12.30
C ALA A 241 -2.34 1.64 -12.10
N TYR A 242 -2.37 2.69 -11.27
CA TYR A 242 -3.49 3.61 -11.16
C TYR A 242 -3.69 4.36 -12.49
N ARG A 243 -4.96 4.63 -12.84
CA ARG A 243 -5.41 5.21 -14.11
C ARG A 243 -6.33 6.40 -13.85
N ASP A 244 -6.53 7.23 -14.88
CA ASP A 244 -7.29 8.47 -14.79
C ASP A 244 -8.78 8.27 -14.38
N GLY A 245 -9.35 7.09 -14.67
CA GLY A 245 -10.72 6.73 -14.30
C GLY A 245 -10.86 6.05 -12.93
N ASP A 246 -9.77 5.87 -12.18
CA ASP A 246 -9.85 5.28 -10.85
C ASP A 246 -10.30 6.32 -9.83
N ASP A 247 -11.23 5.97 -8.94
CA ASP A 247 -11.41 6.73 -7.70
C ASP A 247 -10.34 6.28 -6.70
N LEU A 248 -9.31 7.13 -6.51
CA LEU A 248 -8.19 6.83 -5.62
C LEU A 248 -8.62 6.71 -4.15
N ASN A 249 -9.66 7.44 -3.72
CA ASN A 249 -10.17 7.38 -2.35
C ASN A 249 -10.86 6.02 -2.10
N VAL A 250 -11.69 5.57 -3.05
CA VAL A 250 -12.33 4.25 -2.98
C VAL A 250 -11.29 3.13 -3.06
N ALA A 251 -10.31 3.26 -3.98
CA ALA A 251 -9.24 2.28 -4.11
C ALA A 251 -8.44 2.13 -2.81
N LEU A 252 -7.98 3.25 -2.23
CA LEU A 252 -7.27 3.28 -0.95
C LEU A 252 -8.07 2.64 0.18
N ALA A 253 -9.38 2.87 0.23
CA ALA A 253 -10.23 2.30 1.26
C ALA A 253 -10.36 0.78 1.12
N GLY A 254 -10.51 0.29 -0.12
CA GLY A 254 -10.53 -1.14 -0.44
C GLY A 254 -9.26 -1.88 -0.01
N HIS A 255 -8.13 -1.18 0.20
CA HIS A 255 -6.88 -1.80 0.65
C HIS A 255 -7.02 -2.54 1.99
N LEU A 256 -7.94 -2.15 2.86
CA LEU A 256 -8.14 -2.81 4.15
C LEU A 256 -8.62 -4.26 4.02
N ALA A 257 -9.38 -4.57 2.98
CA ALA A 257 -10.03 -5.88 2.80
C ALA A 257 -9.44 -6.71 1.67
N ARG A 258 -8.75 -6.09 0.71
CA ARG A 258 -8.24 -6.76 -0.50
C ARG A 258 -6.83 -7.30 -0.32
N ARG A 259 -6.57 -8.46 -0.92
CA ARG A 259 -5.28 -9.17 -0.95
C ARG A 259 -4.20 -8.36 -1.65
N VAL A 260 -2.96 -8.44 -1.12
CA VAL A 260 -1.77 -7.79 -1.68
C VAL A 260 -0.93 -8.81 -2.47
N ARG A 261 -0.80 -8.62 -3.78
CA ARG A 261 -0.02 -9.50 -4.68
C ARG A 261 1.36 -8.92 -4.98
N PHE A 262 2.18 -8.74 -3.94
CA PHE A 262 3.44 -8.01 -4.06
C PHE A 262 4.47 -8.70 -4.96
N ALA A 263 4.61 -10.02 -4.84
CA ALA A 263 5.51 -10.78 -5.71
C ALA A 263 5.17 -10.60 -7.20
N ASP A 264 3.88 -10.62 -7.54
CA ASP A 264 3.43 -10.47 -8.91
C ASP A 264 3.60 -9.05 -9.43
N ALA A 265 3.38 -8.04 -8.58
CA ALA A 265 3.67 -6.65 -8.92
C ALA A 265 5.14 -6.45 -9.32
N LEU A 266 6.08 -6.97 -8.53
CA LEU A 266 7.50 -6.86 -8.84
C LEU A 266 7.87 -7.57 -10.15
N ARG A 267 7.34 -8.78 -10.38
CA ARG A 267 7.58 -9.54 -11.63
C ARG A 267 7.01 -8.83 -12.86
N ALA A 268 5.81 -8.24 -12.74
CA ALA A 268 5.15 -7.54 -13.83
C ALA A 268 5.93 -6.29 -14.29
N LEU A 269 6.60 -5.61 -13.35
CA LEU A 269 7.24 -4.32 -13.62
C LEU A 269 8.60 -4.44 -14.31
N ARG A 270 9.26 -5.61 -14.31
CA ARG A 270 10.61 -5.84 -14.88
C ARG A 270 11.63 -4.79 -14.38
N ILE A 271 11.81 -4.74 -13.07
CA ILE A 271 12.65 -3.76 -12.38
C ILE A 271 14.08 -4.31 -12.23
N ASP A 272 15.08 -3.48 -12.48
CA ASP A 272 16.49 -3.79 -12.31
C ASP A 272 17.13 -3.08 -11.10
N THR A 273 16.51 -1.98 -10.64
CA THR A 273 16.97 -1.19 -9.48
C THR A 273 15.81 -0.84 -8.57
N VAL A 274 15.98 -1.10 -7.28
CA VAL A 274 14.98 -0.92 -6.23
C VAL A 274 15.57 -0.05 -5.12
N VAL A 275 14.82 0.96 -4.71
CA VAL A 275 15.13 1.77 -3.53
C VAL A 275 13.98 1.68 -2.55
N GLU A 276 14.22 1.18 -1.35
CA GLU A 276 13.21 1.16 -0.29
C GLU A 276 13.19 2.51 0.43
N CYS A 277 12.10 3.25 0.24
CA CYS A 277 11.80 4.49 0.96
C CYS A 277 11.17 4.15 2.31
N GLY A 278 11.97 3.61 3.21
CA GLY A 278 11.57 3.19 4.56
C GLY A 278 12.73 3.20 5.55
N ALA A 279 12.42 2.96 6.82
CA ALA A 279 13.41 2.88 7.90
C ALA A 279 14.27 1.61 7.87
N LEU A 280 13.79 0.54 7.21
CA LEU A 280 14.35 -0.82 7.26
C LEU A 280 14.57 -1.36 5.83
N ASP A 281 15.18 -2.53 5.68
CA ASP A 281 15.34 -3.27 4.40
C ASP A 281 14.33 -4.42 4.26
N THR A 282 13.07 -4.19 4.61
CA THR A 282 12.07 -5.28 4.58
C THR A 282 11.63 -5.58 3.16
N LEU A 283 11.24 -4.57 2.40
CA LEU A 283 10.84 -4.75 1.01
C LEU A 283 12.02 -5.05 0.10
N GLY A 284 13.22 -4.54 0.42
CA GLY A 284 14.43 -4.84 -0.30
C GLY A 284 14.83 -6.32 -0.21
N ARG A 285 14.70 -6.95 0.96
CA ARG A 285 14.82 -8.42 1.10
C ARG A 285 13.76 -9.16 0.30
N ILE A 286 12.50 -8.71 0.32
CA ILE A 286 11.43 -9.33 -0.47
C ILE A 286 11.73 -9.21 -1.97
N ALA A 287 12.18 -8.05 -2.43
CA ALA A 287 12.52 -7.80 -3.83
C ALA A 287 13.64 -8.74 -4.31
N ARG A 288 14.69 -8.94 -3.51
CA ARG A 288 15.75 -9.93 -3.82
C ARG A 288 15.20 -11.35 -3.94
N ASN A 289 14.30 -11.75 -3.04
CA ASN A 289 13.66 -13.08 -3.08
C ASN A 289 12.74 -13.28 -4.30
N VAL A 290 12.24 -12.19 -4.91
CA VAL A 290 11.33 -12.26 -6.07
C VAL A 290 12.07 -12.12 -7.40
N LEU A 291 13.00 -11.16 -7.48
CA LEU A 291 13.69 -10.77 -8.72
C LEU A 291 15.09 -11.41 -8.87
N GLY A 292 15.63 -11.98 -7.79
CA GLY A 292 16.98 -12.56 -7.74
C GLY A 292 18.08 -11.52 -7.50
N ASP A 293 19.33 -11.97 -7.31
CA ASP A 293 20.46 -11.12 -6.90
C ASP A 293 20.93 -10.11 -7.96
N ALA A 294 20.38 -10.16 -9.17
CA ALA A 294 20.69 -9.21 -10.24
C ALA A 294 20.07 -7.82 -10.00
N VAL A 295 19.04 -7.73 -9.15
CA VAL A 295 18.40 -6.45 -8.80
C VAL A 295 19.26 -5.70 -7.80
N ARG A 296 19.55 -4.42 -8.09
CA ARG A 296 20.23 -3.54 -7.12
C ARG A 296 19.21 -3.06 -6.10
N VAL A 297 19.43 -3.33 -4.82
CA VAL A 297 18.54 -2.93 -3.71
C VAL A 297 19.29 -2.05 -2.74
N ALA A 298 18.71 -0.91 -2.39
CA ALA A 298 19.25 -0.01 -1.37
C ALA A 298 18.15 0.42 -0.38
N PRO A 299 18.25 0.08 0.92
CA PRO A 299 17.43 0.70 1.94
C PRO A 299 17.90 2.13 2.17
N LEU A 300 16.97 3.09 2.26
CA LEU A 300 17.36 4.49 2.35
C LEU A 300 17.85 4.88 3.75
N LEU A 301 17.21 4.36 4.80
CA LEU A 301 17.42 4.80 6.19
C LEU A 301 17.84 3.69 7.16
N GLU A 302 17.87 2.42 6.73
CA GLU A 302 18.49 1.37 7.54
C GLU A 302 20.01 1.63 7.63
N ASP A 303 20.68 0.94 8.56
CA ASP A 303 22.12 0.99 8.90
C ASP A 303 23.11 0.70 7.75
N SER A 304 22.72 0.95 6.50
CA SER A 304 23.52 0.89 5.27
C SER A 304 22.83 1.71 4.19
N GLY A 305 23.33 2.90 3.88
CA GLY A 305 22.79 3.70 2.77
C GLY A 305 23.07 5.19 2.91
N LEU A 306 22.05 6.01 3.16
CA LEU A 306 22.21 7.46 3.22
C LEU A 306 22.64 8.03 4.57
N PRO A 307 22.22 7.50 5.74
CA PRO A 307 22.71 7.98 7.02
C PRO A 307 24.22 7.76 7.19
N GLN A 308 24.78 6.65 6.68
CA GLN A 308 26.23 6.40 6.75
C GLN A 308 27.04 7.17 5.70
N VAL A 309 26.43 7.48 4.55
CA VAL A 309 27.03 8.33 3.51
C VAL A 309 27.02 9.81 3.95
N VAL A 310 26.03 10.23 4.75
CA VAL A 310 25.90 11.63 5.23
C VAL A 310 26.49 11.84 6.64
N ALA A 311 26.48 10.85 7.54
CA ALA A 311 26.98 10.98 8.92
C ALA A 311 28.36 10.32 9.16
N GLY A 312 28.89 9.59 8.17
CA GLY A 312 30.13 8.82 8.29
C GLY A 312 29.98 7.54 9.14
N PRO A 313 30.93 6.59 9.06
CA PRO A 313 30.84 5.32 9.79
C PRO A 313 31.01 5.50 11.31
N THR A 314 30.52 4.56 12.11
CA THR A 314 30.82 4.50 13.56
C THR A 314 32.21 3.91 13.83
N GLY A 315 32.73 4.04 15.06
CA GLY A 315 34.15 3.78 15.38
C GLY A 315 34.69 2.38 14.99
N SER A 316 33.91 1.31 15.14
CA SER A 316 34.34 -0.05 14.72
C SER A 316 34.28 -0.26 13.20
N GLN A 317 33.37 0.46 12.53
CA GLN A 317 33.20 0.41 11.08
C GLN A 317 34.27 1.26 10.37
N ARG A 318 34.68 2.41 10.93
CA ARG A 318 35.79 3.23 10.40
C ARG A 318 37.09 2.47 10.34
N GLU A 319 37.37 1.66 11.35
CA GLU A 319 38.57 0.84 11.39
C GLU A 319 38.56 -0.24 10.29
N SER A 320 37.41 -0.86 10.04
CA SER A 320 37.24 -1.84 8.95
C SER A 320 37.42 -1.21 7.57
N VAL A 321 36.88 0.01 7.36
CA VAL A 321 37.02 0.77 6.12
C VAL A 321 38.46 1.26 5.92
N ARG A 322 39.13 1.71 7.00
CA ARG A 322 40.55 2.09 6.98
C ARG A 322 41.42 0.92 6.56
N LEU A 323 41.22 -0.25 7.17
CA LEU A 323 42.00 -1.46 6.86
C LEU A 323 41.78 -1.91 5.41
N ALA A 324 40.60 -1.68 4.83
CA ALA A 324 40.31 -2.01 3.44
C ALA A 324 40.92 -1.01 2.43
N LEU A 325 40.82 0.29 2.69
CA LEU A 325 41.19 1.34 1.72
C LEU A 325 42.63 1.84 1.89
N ALA A 326 43.16 1.85 3.11
CA ALA A 326 44.46 2.40 3.45
C ALA A 326 45.08 1.67 4.65
N PRO A 327 45.39 0.35 4.54
CA PRO A 327 45.81 -0.48 5.66
C PRO A 327 47.06 0.02 6.40
N GLY A 328 47.94 0.76 5.71
CA GLY A 328 49.16 1.34 6.28
C GLY A 328 49.01 2.74 6.88
N LEU A 329 47.83 3.36 6.82
CA LEU A 329 47.60 4.70 7.33
C LEU A 329 47.13 4.64 8.80
N ALA A 330 47.74 5.42 9.70
CA ALA A 330 47.34 5.44 11.10
C ALA A 330 45.88 5.90 11.27
N ALA A 331 45.16 5.35 12.26
CA ALA A 331 43.73 5.63 12.47
C ALA A 331 43.42 7.12 12.60
N GLU A 332 44.22 7.86 13.37
CA GLU A 332 44.07 9.30 13.56
C GLU A 332 44.26 10.10 12.27
N GLU A 333 45.13 9.64 11.38
CA GLU A 333 45.42 10.29 10.11
C GLU A 333 44.36 9.96 9.05
N PHE A 334 43.85 8.73 9.08
CA PHE A 334 42.69 8.32 8.30
C PHE A 334 41.43 9.12 8.71
N ASP A 335 41.16 9.27 10.01
CA ASP A 335 40.02 10.05 10.51
C ASP A 335 40.07 11.52 10.06
N ARG A 336 41.26 12.14 10.08
CA ARG A 336 41.44 13.51 9.57
C ARG A 336 41.14 13.62 8.07
N LEU A 337 41.67 12.70 7.26
CA LEU A 337 41.46 12.71 5.81
C LEU A 337 40.02 12.34 5.42
N TRP A 338 39.43 11.38 6.12
CA TRP A 338 38.05 10.95 5.95
C TRP A 338 37.09 12.10 6.25
N THR A 339 37.25 12.79 7.39
CA THR A 339 36.43 13.95 7.75
C THR A 339 36.51 15.06 6.71
N ALA A 340 37.68 15.29 6.12
CA ALA A 340 37.87 16.31 5.09
C ALA A 340 37.27 15.94 3.72
N CYS A 341 37.01 14.65 3.46
CA CYS A 341 36.63 14.16 2.13
C CYS A 341 35.26 13.45 2.09
N VAL A 342 34.65 13.13 3.25
CA VAL A 342 33.45 12.26 3.33
C VAL A 342 32.27 12.83 2.55
N GLU A 343 32.02 14.15 2.61
CA GLU A 343 30.97 14.79 1.81
C GLU A 343 31.21 14.68 0.30
N ARG A 344 32.48 14.72 -0.11
CA ARG A 344 32.87 14.63 -1.52
C ARG A 344 32.83 13.17 -2.01
N VAL A 345 33.18 12.20 -1.17
CA VAL A 345 33.04 10.76 -1.45
C VAL A 345 31.56 10.36 -1.51
N ALA A 346 30.73 10.92 -0.63
CA ALA A 346 29.28 10.78 -0.66
C ALA A 346 28.69 11.28 -1.99
N GLN A 347 29.08 12.49 -2.40
CA GLN A 347 28.69 13.06 -3.69
C GLN A 347 29.17 12.22 -4.87
N LEU A 348 30.38 11.64 -4.82
CA LEU A 348 30.90 10.76 -5.87
C LEU A 348 30.14 9.43 -5.94
N THR A 349 29.80 8.82 -4.81
CA THR A 349 29.04 7.55 -4.75
C THR A 349 27.60 7.74 -5.25
N ILE A 350 26.96 8.86 -4.86
CA ILE A 350 25.65 9.27 -5.37
C ILE A 350 25.73 9.56 -6.88
N SER A 351 26.78 10.23 -7.33
CA SER A 351 27.00 10.51 -8.76
C SER A 351 27.28 9.24 -9.56
N GLU A 352 27.98 8.25 -9.00
CA GLU A 352 28.21 6.95 -9.63
C GLU A 352 26.91 6.14 -9.69
N PHE A 353 26.08 6.20 -8.65
CA PHE A 353 24.74 5.61 -8.66
C PHE A 353 23.84 6.27 -9.70
N ALA A 354 23.79 7.61 -9.75
CA ALA A 354 23.06 8.36 -10.76
C ALA A 354 23.59 8.07 -12.19
N ALA A 355 24.90 7.93 -12.35
CA ALA A 355 25.51 7.54 -13.62
C ALA A 355 25.19 6.09 -14.02
N ALA A 356 25.07 5.17 -13.04
CA ALA A 356 24.70 3.78 -13.27
C ALA A 356 23.21 3.58 -13.61
N VAL A 357 22.36 4.53 -13.24
CA VAL A 357 20.94 4.63 -13.65
C VAL A 357 20.80 5.26 -15.05
N GLY A 358 21.85 5.97 -15.51
CA GLY A 358 21.90 6.62 -16.82
C GLY A 358 21.09 7.92 -16.89
N PRO A 359 21.43 8.87 -17.79
CA PRO A 359 20.59 10.03 -18.03
C PRO A 359 19.29 9.57 -18.70
N ALA A 360 18.16 10.09 -18.24
CA ALA A 360 16.90 9.95 -18.94
C ALA A 360 17.05 10.50 -20.37
N VAL A 361 16.62 9.71 -21.36
CA VAL A 361 16.34 10.25 -22.69
C VAL A 361 15.23 11.29 -22.47
N PRO A 362 15.45 12.57 -22.80
CA PRO A 362 14.37 13.55 -22.76
C PRO A 362 13.21 13.02 -23.60
N ASP A 363 12.01 13.01 -23.05
CA ASP A 363 10.82 12.69 -23.83
C ASP A 363 10.62 13.81 -24.86
N GLU A 364 11.18 13.62 -26.07
CA GLU A 364 11.02 14.50 -27.24
C GLU A 364 9.60 14.40 -27.85
N ARG A 365 8.61 13.95 -27.08
CA ARG A 365 7.22 14.12 -27.50
C ARG A 365 6.93 15.62 -27.52
N PRO A 366 6.55 16.18 -28.68
CA PRO A 366 6.36 17.61 -28.82
C PRO A 366 5.29 18.05 -27.82
N VAL A 367 5.65 19.04 -26.99
CA VAL A 367 4.67 19.83 -26.25
C VAL A 367 3.88 20.60 -27.32
N LEU A 368 2.79 19.99 -27.78
CA LEU A 368 1.76 20.68 -28.53
C LEU A 368 1.14 21.69 -27.55
N VAL A 369 1.59 22.94 -27.66
CA VAL A 369 0.81 24.08 -27.19
C VAL A 369 -0.42 24.13 -28.09
N ALA A 370 -1.45 23.38 -27.71
CA ALA A 370 -2.76 23.49 -28.34
C ALA A 370 -3.28 24.89 -28.05
N THR A 371 -3.30 25.73 -29.09
CA THR A 371 -4.15 26.90 -29.12
C THR A 371 -5.58 26.38 -29.06
N LEU A 372 -6.26 26.63 -27.93
CA LEU A 372 -7.65 26.25 -27.73
C LEU A 372 -8.55 27.02 -28.70
N GLU A 373 -8.90 26.38 -29.81
CA GLU A 373 -10.21 26.62 -30.43
C GLU A 373 -11.27 25.89 -29.58
N PRO A 374 -12.45 26.48 -29.38
CA PRO A 374 -13.49 25.89 -28.53
C PRO A 374 -14.05 24.63 -29.21
N GLU A 375 -13.78 23.46 -28.61
CA GLU A 375 -14.42 22.20 -29.00
C GLU A 375 -15.92 22.20 -28.67
N PRO A 376 -16.73 21.47 -29.47
CA PRO A 376 -18.16 21.38 -29.28
C PRO A 376 -18.50 20.60 -28.02
N THR A 377 -19.56 21.02 -27.33
CA THR A 377 -20.10 20.38 -26.14
C THR A 377 -20.37 18.88 -26.40
N PRO A 378 -19.84 17.95 -25.57
CA PRO A 378 -20.18 16.54 -25.70
C PRO A 378 -21.66 16.33 -25.36
N ALA A 379 -22.34 15.49 -26.14
CA ALA A 379 -23.70 15.05 -25.88
C ALA A 379 -23.77 14.22 -24.58
N PRO A 380 -24.90 14.23 -23.85
CA PRO A 380 -25.06 13.44 -22.64
C PRO A 380 -24.97 11.94 -22.95
N ILE A 381 -24.27 11.20 -22.10
CA ILE A 381 -24.38 9.73 -22.06
C ILE A 381 -25.79 9.43 -21.51
N GLU A 382 -26.67 8.86 -22.33
CA GLU A 382 -28.00 8.44 -21.87
C GLU A 382 -27.86 7.25 -20.90
N SER A 383 -28.46 7.36 -19.72
CA SER A 383 -28.56 6.28 -18.75
C SER A 383 -29.27 5.06 -19.38
N PRO A 384 -28.82 3.82 -19.11
CA PRO A 384 -29.42 2.61 -19.69
C PRO A 384 -30.91 2.49 -19.30
N SER A 385 -31.74 1.99 -20.22
CA SER A 385 -33.16 1.80 -19.93
C SER A 385 -33.38 0.69 -18.89
N ARG A 386 -34.46 0.77 -18.08
CA ARG A 386 -34.83 -0.25 -17.07
C ARG A 386 -34.78 -1.68 -17.64
N LYS A 387 -35.20 -1.86 -18.90
CA LYS A 387 -35.21 -3.17 -19.55
C LYS A 387 -33.80 -3.70 -19.81
N GLU A 388 -32.88 -2.83 -20.20
CA GLU A 388 -31.47 -3.18 -20.41
C GLU A 388 -30.78 -3.47 -19.09
N LEU A 389 -31.07 -2.67 -18.05
CA LEU A 389 -30.61 -2.91 -16.68
C LEU A 389 -31.07 -4.27 -16.16
N PHE A 390 -32.35 -4.61 -16.32
CA PHE A 390 -32.88 -5.89 -15.89
C PHE A 390 -32.20 -7.08 -16.59
N GLN A 391 -31.99 -7.00 -17.91
CA GLN A 391 -31.30 -8.07 -18.65
C GLN A 391 -29.84 -8.25 -18.20
N GLN A 392 -29.17 -7.16 -17.83
CA GLN A 392 -27.81 -7.21 -17.30
C GLN A 392 -27.76 -7.82 -15.90
N LEU A 393 -28.71 -7.48 -15.03
CA LEU A 393 -28.85 -8.10 -13.70
C LEU A 393 -29.04 -9.62 -13.82
N VAL A 394 -29.88 -10.07 -14.76
CA VAL A 394 -30.08 -11.50 -15.03
C VAL A 394 -28.76 -12.19 -15.41
N VAL A 395 -27.97 -11.61 -16.32
CA VAL A 395 -26.68 -12.20 -16.74
C VAL A 395 -25.70 -12.29 -15.56
N LEU A 396 -25.62 -11.25 -14.74
CA LEU A 396 -24.69 -11.19 -13.61
C LEU A 396 -25.06 -12.14 -12.48
N TYR A 397 -26.34 -12.23 -12.14
CA TYR A 397 -26.83 -13.16 -11.13
C TYR A 397 -26.74 -14.61 -11.61
N ALA A 398 -27.02 -14.87 -12.89
CA ALA A 398 -26.84 -16.19 -13.50
C ALA A 398 -25.38 -16.65 -13.45
N ASP A 399 -24.44 -15.79 -13.84
CA ASP A 399 -23.00 -16.09 -13.80
C ASP A 399 -22.50 -16.32 -12.38
N ALA A 400 -22.89 -15.46 -11.44
CA ALA A 400 -22.36 -15.52 -10.08
C ALA A 400 -22.98 -16.62 -9.21
N LEU A 401 -24.18 -17.09 -9.53
CA LEU A 401 -24.88 -18.15 -8.81
C LEU A 401 -24.87 -19.49 -9.57
N GLU A 402 -24.25 -19.53 -10.75
CA GLU A 402 -24.20 -20.70 -11.64
C GLU A 402 -25.59 -21.26 -12.00
N TYR A 403 -26.60 -20.39 -12.08
CA TYR A 403 -27.96 -20.74 -12.54
C TYR A 403 -28.16 -20.35 -14.01
N PRO A 404 -29.00 -21.08 -14.76
CA PRO A 404 -29.41 -20.65 -16.09
C PRO A 404 -30.14 -19.28 -16.05
N PRO A 405 -29.89 -18.36 -16.99
CA PRO A 405 -30.56 -17.05 -17.04
C PRO A 405 -32.10 -17.13 -17.05
N GLU A 406 -32.65 -18.23 -17.55
CA GLU A 406 -34.09 -18.47 -17.65
C GLU A 406 -34.77 -18.64 -16.28
N VAL A 407 -33.99 -18.85 -15.23
CA VAL A 407 -34.47 -18.99 -13.84
C VAL A 407 -34.80 -17.62 -13.21
N PHE A 408 -34.31 -16.53 -13.80
CA PHE A 408 -34.49 -15.19 -13.25
C PHE A 408 -35.57 -14.41 -14.01
N ASP A 409 -36.76 -14.30 -13.41
CA ASP A 409 -37.81 -13.39 -13.86
C ASP A 409 -37.93 -12.14 -12.95
N GLU A 410 -38.87 -11.23 -13.24
CA GLU A 410 -39.00 -9.97 -12.48
C GLU A 410 -39.43 -10.18 -11.03
N ASP A 411 -40.13 -11.29 -10.76
CA ASP A 411 -40.81 -11.58 -9.51
C ASP A 411 -40.15 -12.71 -8.70
N THR A 412 -39.12 -13.37 -9.28
CA THR A 412 -38.39 -14.49 -8.66
C THR A 412 -37.78 -14.03 -7.34
N ASP A 413 -38.12 -14.73 -6.26
CA ASP A 413 -37.59 -14.43 -4.94
C ASP A 413 -36.18 -15.01 -4.78
N LEU A 414 -35.19 -14.12 -4.66
CA LEU A 414 -33.78 -14.48 -4.57
C LEU A 414 -33.48 -15.35 -3.34
N GLU A 415 -34.14 -15.13 -2.21
CA GLU A 415 -33.89 -15.89 -0.98
C GLU A 415 -34.74 -17.16 -0.94
N ALA A 416 -36.06 -17.03 -1.16
CA ALA A 416 -37.00 -18.13 -0.99
C ALA A 416 -36.94 -19.16 -2.12
N GLU A 417 -36.60 -18.76 -3.34
CA GLU A 417 -36.59 -19.65 -4.50
C GLU A 417 -35.18 -20.02 -4.97
N LEU A 418 -34.20 -19.11 -4.80
CA LEU A 418 -32.82 -19.32 -5.26
C LEU A 418 -31.79 -19.50 -4.13
N GLY A 419 -32.20 -19.35 -2.87
CA GLY A 419 -31.34 -19.56 -1.70
C GLY A 419 -30.21 -18.52 -1.57
N VAL A 420 -30.36 -17.36 -2.18
CA VAL A 420 -29.39 -16.25 -2.10
C VAL A 420 -29.59 -15.55 -0.76
N ASP A 421 -28.64 -15.73 0.15
CA ASP A 421 -28.66 -15.03 1.43
C ASP A 421 -28.35 -13.52 1.28
N SER A 422 -28.70 -12.76 2.32
CA SER A 422 -28.50 -11.30 2.36
C SER A 422 -27.03 -10.86 2.24
N VAL A 423 -26.06 -11.73 2.57
CA VAL A 423 -24.62 -11.43 2.44
C VAL A 423 -24.21 -11.52 0.97
N LYS A 424 -24.63 -12.59 0.28
CA LYS A 424 -24.37 -12.80 -1.15
C LYS A 424 -25.07 -11.75 -2.00
N GLN A 425 -26.29 -11.38 -1.63
CA GLN A 425 -27.03 -10.31 -2.31
C GLN A 425 -26.31 -8.96 -2.20
N THR A 426 -25.75 -8.64 -1.03
CA THR A 426 -24.95 -7.43 -0.82
C THR A 426 -23.67 -7.44 -1.66
N GLU A 427 -22.97 -8.58 -1.72
CA GLU A 427 -21.79 -8.77 -2.57
C GLU A 427 -22.09 -8.51 -4.06
N LEU A 428 -23.21 -9.05 -4.56
CA LEU A 428 -23.61 -8.89 -5.96
C LEU A 428 -24.03 -7.47 -6.29
N LEU A 429 -24.78 -6.81 -5.40
CA LEU A 429 -25.15 -5.40 -5.55
C LEU A 429 -23.92 -4.48 -5.60
N MET A 430 -22.89 -4.74 -4.80
CA MET A 430 -21.63 -3.98 -4.88
C MET A 430 -20.93 -4.19 -6.23
N ARG A 431 -20.86 -5.44 -6.71
CA ARG A 431 -20.25 -5.76 -8.01
C ARG A 431 -20.97 -5.10 -9.18
N ILE A 432 -22.29 -4.96 -9.09
CA ILE A 432 -23.13 -4.24 -10.07
C ILE A 432 -22.90 -2.73 -9.98
N GLY A 433 -22.84 -2.17 -8.77
CA GLY A 433 -22.52 -0.76 -8.56
C GLY A 433 -21.20 -0.36 -9.21
N ASP A 434 -20.18 -1.19 -9.02
CA ASP A 434 -18.85 -1.01 -9.62
C ASP A 434 -18.84 -1.13 -11.16
N ALA A 435 -19.68 -2.02 -11.72
CA ALA A 435 -19.71 -2.29 -13.17
C ALA A 435 -20.43 -1.20 -13.98
N TYR A 436 -21.35 -0.45 -13.36
CA TYR A 436 -22.22 0.51 -14.03
C TYR A 436 -22.13 1.93 -13.49
N GLU A 437 -21.13 2.23 -12.65
CA GLU A 437 -20.94 3.54 -12.01
C GLU A 437 -22.19 4.01 -11.26
N LEU A 438 -22.98 3.07 -10.73
CA LEU A 438 -24.17 3.41 -9.97
C LEU A 438 -23.72 3.99 -8.64
N GLY A 439 -24.25 5.17 -8.30
CA GLY A 439 -24.01 5.80 -7.01
C GLY A 439 -24.36 4.87 -5.84
N PRO A 440 -23.95 5.22 -4.61
CA PRO A 440 -24.25 4.40 -3.44
C PRO A 440 -25.77 4.20 -3.31
N LEU A 441 -26.19 2.98 -2.97
CA LEU A 441 -27.60 2.66 -2.69
C LEU A 441 -28.15 3.67 -1.68
N PRO A 442 -29.38 4.20 -1.88
CA PRO A 442 -29.99 5.12 -0.93
C PRO A 442 -30.04 4.53 0.49
N THR A 443 -29.67 5.33 1.49
CA THR A 443 -29.48 4.90 2.89
C THR A 443 -30.76 4.44 3.60
N ASP A 444 -31.92 4.63 2.98
CA ASP A 444 -33.24 4.25 3.46
C ASP A 444 -33.75 2.91 2.91
N VAL A 445 -33.04 2.28 1.98
CA VAL A 445 -33.43 1.00 1.39
C VAL A 445 -33.03 -0.16 2.28
N LYS A 446 -34.02 -0.95 2.72
CA LYS A 446 -33.75 -2.21 3.43
C LYS A 446 -33.47 -3.32 2.42
N ILE A 447 -32.32 -3.96 2.55
CA ILE A 447 -31.87 -5.04 1.64
C ILE A 447 -32.91 -6.18 1.55
N GLY A 448 -33.59 -6.51 2.66
CA GLY A 448 -34.66 -7.52 2.66
C GLY A 448 -35.91 -7.15 1.86
N GLU A 449 -36.07 -5.89 1.43
CA GLU A 449 -37.17 -5.45 0.55
C GLU A 449 -36.78 -5.57 -0.94
N LEU A 450 -35.49 -5.78 -1.26
CA LEU A 450 -34.94 -5.98 -2.61
C LEU A 450 -34.88 -7.45 -3.02
N ASN A 451 -35.84 -8.26 -2.59
CA ASN A 451 -35.84 -9.71 -2.77
C ASN A 451 -36.05 -10.20 -4.22
N THR A 452 -36.24 -9.32 -5.21
CA THR A 452 -36.36 -9.70 -6.64
C THR A 452 -35.50 -8.82 -7.54
N LEU A 453 -35.07 -9.34 -8.70
CA LEU A 453 -34.30 -8.55 -9.67
C LEU A 453 -35.12 -7.39 -10.26
N GLY A 454 -36.44 -7.52 -10.35
CA GLY A 454 -37.33 -6.44 -10.78
C GLY A 454 -37.25 -5.23 -9.85
N ARG A 455 -37.27 -5.46 -8.53
CA ARG A 455 -37.15 -4.38 -7.52
C ARG A 455 -35.77 -3.73 -7.52
N ILE A 456 -34.72 -4.51 -7.76
CA ILE A 456 -33.36 -3.99 -7.90
C ILE A 456 -33.25 -3.12 -9.15
N ALA A 457 -33.82 -3.55 -10.29
CA ALA A 457 -33.86 -2.75 -11.51
C ALA A 457 -34.66 -1.44 -11.33
N ASP A 458 -35.78 -1.49 -10.62
CA ASP A 458 -36.60 -0.30 -10.31
C ASP A 458 -35.86 0.70 -9.44
N LEU A 459 -35.14 0.23 -8.43
CA LEU A 459 -34.32 1.08 -7.57
C LEU A 459 -33.22 1.79 -8.37
N ILE A 460 -32.53 1.05 -9.24
CA ILE A 460 -31.44 1.57 -10.05
C ILE A 460 -31.95 2.56 -11.11
N ALA A 461 -33.11 2.27 -11.72
CA ALA A 461 -33.71 3.15 -12.72
C ALA A 461 -34.31 4.44 -12.11
N ALA A 462 -34.55 4.47 -10.79
CA ALA A 462 -35.06 5.63 -10.06
C ALA A 462 -33.96 6.51 -9.44
N ALA A 463 -32.70 6.03 -9.43
CA ALA A 463 -31.51 6.75 -8.99
C ALA A 463 -30.89 7.54 -10.15
#